data_AF-A0AAW9W8U3-F1
#
_entry.id   AF-A0AAW9W8U3-F1
#
_cell.length_a   1.000
_cell.length_b   1.000
_cell.length_c   1.000
_cell.angle_alpha   90.00
_cell.angle_beta   90.00
_cell.angle_gamma   90.00
#
_symmetry.space_group_name_H-M   'P 1'
#
loop_
_entity.id
_entity.type
_entity.pdbx_description
1 polymer ?
#
loop_
_entity_poly.entity_id
_entity_poly.type
_entity_poly.pdbx_seq_one_letter_code
_entity_poly.pdbx_strand_id
1 'polypeptide(L)'
;IFNTLATPFLVSFHHPDKSGSDVLVWQEPLYDAIPGNMQLILESDNVRTKKIIIPNKTTYERALELTDEKYHDQFVHLGYHYQFKRDNFLRRDALILTNSDQIE
;
A
#
# COMPACT_ATOMS: atom_id res chain seq x y z
N ILE A 1 -10.80 -7.60 0.20
CA ILE A 1 -9.83 -6.49 0.25
C ILE A 1 -9.29 -6.42 1.67
N PHE A 2 -7.98 -6.25 1.83
CA PHE A 2 -7.33 -6.08 3.13
C PHE A 2 -6.10 -5.18 2.98
N ASN A 3 -5.55 -4.68 4.08
CA ASN A 3 -4.47 -3.67 4.06
C ASN A 3 -3.26 -4.02 4.94
N THR A 4 -3.11 -5.27 5.33
CA THR A 4 -1.99 -5.73 6.13
C THR A 4 -1.63 -7.18 5.81
N LEU A 5 -0.34 -7.50 5.88
CA LEU A 5 0.20 -8.85 5.69
C LEU A 5 0.07 -9.74 6.95
N ALA A 6 -0.70 -9.31 7.95
CA ALA A 6 -0.97 -10.05 9.19
C ALA A 6 -2.20 -10.98 9.08
N THR A 7 -3.05 -11.05 10.12
CA THR A 7 -4.22 -11.94 10.19
C THR A 7 -5.12 -11.90 8.95
N PRO A 8 -5.45 -10.73 8.36
CA PRO A 8 -6.25 -10.68 7.12
C PRO A 8 -5.60 -11.40 5.92
N PHE A 9 -4.28 -11.29 5.76
CA PHE A 9 -3.54 -12.03 4.75
C PHE A 9 -3.63 -13.54 5.02
N LEU A 10 -3.42 -13.98 6.27
CA LEU A 10 -3.49 -15.41 6.62
C LEU A 10 -4.88 -16.00 6.33
N VAL A 11 -5.95 -15.24 6.58
CA VAL A 11 -7.32 -15.67 6.25
C VAL A 11 -7.48 -15.88 4.73
N SER A 12 -7.00 -14.94 3.89
CA SER A 12 -7.03 -15.10 2.43
C SER A 12 -6.14 -16.26 1.96
N PHE A 13 -4.93 -16.36 2.53
CA PHE A 13 -3.92 -17.34 2.18
C PHE A 13 -4.31 -18.78 2.56
N HIS A 14 -5.02 -18.99 3.67
CA HIS A 14 -5.49 -20.31 4.09
C HIS A 14 -6.93 -20.63 3.67
N HIS A 15 -7.64 -19.71 3.02
CA HIS A 15 -9.02 -19.97 2.59
C HIS A 15 -9.08 -21.21 1.68
N PRO A 16 -9.96 -22.19 1.94
CA PRO A 16 -9.96 -23.46 1.22
C PRO A 16 -10.30 -23.29 -0.27
N ASP A 17 -11.16 -22.33 -0.59
CA ASP A 17 -11.54 -22.01 -1.97
C ASP A 17 -10.60 -20.95 -2.59
N LYS A 18 -9.79 -21.37 -3.55
CA LYS A 18 -8.83 -20.50 -4.25
C LYS A 18 -9.38 -19.81 -5.50
N SER A 19 -10.66 -20.00 -5.83
CA SER A 19 -11.29 -19.38 -7.01
C SER A 19 -11.56 -17.87 -6.85
N GLY A 20 -11.54 -17.36 -5.61
CA GLY A 20 -11.74 -15.93 -5.35
C GLY A 20 -10.55 -15.05 -5.73
N SER A 21 -10.81 -13.76 -5.93
CA SER A 21 -9.82 -12.74 -6.24
C SER A 21 -9.80 -11.64 -5.17
N ASP A 22 -8.84 -11.73 -4.27
CA ASP A 22 -8.62 -10.77 -3.19
C ASP A 22 -7.57 -9.72 -3.61
N VAL A 23 -7.61 -8.57 -2.93
CA VAL A 23 -6.74 -7.42 -3.18
C VAL A 23 -6.11 -6.97 -1.88
N LEU A 24 -4.79 -6.82 -1.88
CA LEU A 24 -4.03 -6.15 -0.83
C LEU A 24 -3.89 -4.66 -1.17
N VAL A 25 -4.18 -3.77 -0.24
CA VAL A 25 -3.84 -2.34 -0.32
C VAL A 25 -2.65 -2.10 0.60
N TRP A 26 -1.45 -1.97 0.03
CA TRP A 26 -0.21 -1.80 0.76
C TRP A 26 0.10 -0.31 0.99
N GLN A 27 0.22 0.08 2.26
CA GLN A 27 0.34 1.49 2.68
C GLN A 27 1.65 1.79 3.42
N GLU A 28 2.42 0.76 3.74
CA GLU A 28 3.68 0.86 4.47
C GLU A 28 4.84 1.12 3.49
N PRO A 29 5.92 1.80 3.93
CA PRO A 29 7.08 2.00 3.07
C PRO A 29 7.77 0.67 2.74
N LEU A 30 8.41 0.61 1.57
CA LEU A 30 9.34 -0.45 1.19
C LEU A 30 10.77 0.08 1.30
N TYR A 31 11.65 -0.70 1.92
CA TYR A 31 13.06 -0.36 2.10
C TYR A 31 13.91 -1.20 1.13
N ASP A 32 14.69 -2.14 1.67
CA ASP A 32 15.67 -2.90 0.88
C ASP A 32 15.10 -4.17 0.26
N ALA A 33 13.92 -4.62 0.69
CA ALA A 33 13.31 -5.86 0.22
C ALA A 33 11.79 -5.85 0.28
N ILE A 34 11.19 -6.72 -0.53
CA ILE A 34 9.76 -7.07 -0.46
C ILE A 34 9.53 -7.95 0.78
N PRO A 35 8.50 -7.67 1.62
CA PRO A 35 8.17 -8.51 2.76
C PRO A 35 7.87 -9.96 2.35
N GLY A 36 8.29 -10.95 3.13
CA GLY A 36 8.15 -12.37 2.78
C GLY A 36 6.71 -12.80 2.45
N ASN A 37 5.72 -12.33 3.22
CA ASN A 37 4.31 -12.62 2.92
C ASN A 37 3.83 -12.00 1.59
N MET A 38 4.42 -10.88 1.18
CA MET A 38 4.16 -10.30 -0.13
C MET A 38 4.84 -11.11 -1.24
N GLN A 39 6.04 -11.64 -1.02
CA GLN A 39 6.70 -12.57 -1.96
C GLN A 39 5.84 -13.80 -2.20
N LEU A 40 5.23 -14.37 -1.15
CA LEU A 40 4.29 -15.50 -1.28
C LEU A 40 3.10 -15.17 -2.20
N ILE A 41 2.59 -13.93 -2.17
CA ILE A 41 1.52 -13.49 -3.08
C ILE A 41 2.02 -13.47 -4.52
N LEU A 42 3.22 -12.93 -4.76
CA LEU A 42 3.78 -12.75 -6.09
C LEU A 42 4.13 -14.08 -6.77
N GLU A 43 4.71 -15.02 -6.01
CA GLU A 43 5.28 -16.27 -6.50
C GLU A 43 4.26 -17.41 -6.60
N SER A 44 3.14 -17.33 -5.89
CA SER A 44 2.17 -18.43 -5.83
C SER A 44 1.04 -18.25 -6.83
N ASP A 45 0.88 -19.21 -7.74
CA ASP A 45 -0.30 -19.23 -8.63
C ASP A 45 -1.59 -19.58 -7.86
N ASN A 46 -1.47 -20.30 -6.74
CA ASN A 46 -2.59 -20.87 -5.98
C ASN A 46 -2.97 -20.06 -4.71
N VAL A 47 -2.87 -18.73 -4.75
CA VAL A 47 -3.41 -17.82 -3.72
C VAL A 47 -4.61 -17.05 -4.23
N ARG A 48 -5.53 -16.65 -3.35
CA ARG A 48 -6.67 -15.80 -3.71
C ARG A 48 -6.26 -14.36 -4.00
N THR A 49 -5.22 -13.85 -3.33
CA THR A 49 -4.79 -12.47 -3.52
C THR A 49 -4.08 -12.33 -4.86
N LYS A 50 -4.65 -11.56 -5.79
CA LYS A 50 -4.15 -11.44 -7.17
C LYS A 50 -3.58 -10.08 -7.54
N LYS A 51 -3.85 -9.06 -6.72
CA LYS A 51 -3.41 -7.68 -6.95
C LYS A 51 -2.95 -7.03 -5.66
N ILE A 52 -1.93 -6.20 -5.79
CA ILE A 52 -1.36 -5.36 -4.73
C ILE A 52 -1.50 -3.91 -5.20
N ILE A 53 -2.41 -3.17 -4.58
CA ILE A 53 -2.57 -1.74 -4.79
C ILE A 53 -1.60 -1.01 -3.88
N ILE A 54 -0.78 -0.12 -4.46
CA ILE A 54 0.16 0.73 -3.71
C ILE A 54 -0.18 2.20 -3.99
N PRO A 55 -0.74 2.94 -3.01
CA PRO A 55 -1.14 4.32 -3.25
C PRO A 55 -0.02 5.34 -3.31
N ASN A 56 1.06 5.12 -2.56
CA ASN A 56 2.21 6.01 -2.58
C ASN A 56 3.07 5.71 -3.82
N LYS A 57 3.24 6.70 -4.70
CA LYS A 57 3.98 6.55 -5.95
C LYS A 57 5.41 6.06 -5.76
N THR A 58 6.15 6.65 -4.83
CA THR A 58 7.54 6.26 -4.53
C THR A 58 7.62 4.81 -4.06
N THR A 59 6.66 4.36 -3.25
CA THR A 59 6.60 2.98 -2.78
C THR A 59 6.24 2.01 -3.92
N TYR A 60 5.36 2.42 -4.83
CA TYR A 60 5.03 1.65 -6.02
C TYR A 60 6.24 1.47 -6.94
N GLU A 61 6.95 2.55 -7.25
CA GLU A 61 8.18 2.51 -8.05
C GLU A 61 9.23 1.63 -7.38
N ARG A 62 9.38 1.75 -6.05
CA ARG A 62 10.28 0.89 -5.28
C ARG A 62 9.90 -0.59 -5.36
N ALA A 63 8.61 -0.93 -5.38
CA ALA A 63 8.17 -2.31 -5.54
C ALA A 63 8.59 -2.88 -6.91
N LEU A 64 8.48 -2.09 -7.98
CA LEU A 64 8.93 -2.48 -9.32
C LEU A 64 10.45 -2.66 -9.39
N GLU A 65 11.22 -1.79 -8.74
CA GLU A 65 12.69 -1.93 -8.67
C GLU A 65 13.13 -3.19 -7.93
N LEU A 66 12.40 -3.59 -6.90
CA LEU A 66 12.72 -4.72 -6.04
C LEU A 66 12.23 -6.07 -6.60
N THR A 67 11.51 -6.08 -7.72
CA THR A 67 10.89 -7.30 -8.28
C THR A 67 11.17 -7.47 -9.77
N ASP A 68 11.25 -8.72 -10.22
CA ASP A 68 11.35 -9.05 -11.65
C ASP A 68 10.14 -8.51 -12.43
N GLU A 69 10.34 -8.12 -13.69
CA GLU A 69 9.29 -7.60 -14.59
C GLU A 69 8.05 -8.51 -14.69
N LYS A 70 8.23 -9.83 -14.58
CA LYS A 70 7.14 -10.81 -14.60
C LYS A 70 6.10 -10.62 -13.49
N TYR A 71 6.46 -9.92 -12.40
CA TYR A 71 5.56 -9.63 -11.27
C TYR A 71 4.86 -8.28 -11.40
N HIS A 72 5.29 -7.40 -12.32
CA HIS A 72 4.85 -6.00 -12.38
C HIS A 72 3.35 -5.86 -12.63
N ASP A 73 2.75 -6.78 -13.38
CA ASP A 73 1.30 -6.80 -13.63
C ASP A 73 0.47 -7.02 -12.35
N GLN A 74 1.05 -7.51 -11.25
CA GLN A 74 0.35 -7.68 -9.98
C GLN A 74 0.28 -6.38 -9.17
N PHE A 75 1.17 -5.43 -9.44
CA PHE A 75 1.19 -4.13 -8.78
C PHE A 75 0.31 -3.13 -9.51
N VAL A 76 -0.48 -2.36 -8.77
CA VAL A 76 -1.34 -1.33 -9.32
C VAL A 76 -1.17 -0.04 -8.52
N HIS A 77 -0.85 1.06 -9.19
CA HIS A 77 -0.80 2.37 -8.56
C HIS A 77 -2.18 3.03 -8.54
N LEU A 78 -2.75 3.29 -7.35
CA LEU A 78 -3.99 4.07 -7.18
C LEU A 78 -3.94 5.00 -5.96
N GLY A 79 -4.24 6.29 -6.14
CA GLY A 79 -4.24 7.27 -5.06
C GLY A 79 -5.50 7.25 -4.18
N TYR A 80 -5.50 8.12 -3.17
CA TYR A 80 -6.68 8.38 -2.34
C TYR A 80 -7.52 9.52 -2.90
N HIS A 81 -8.84 9.35 -2.84
CA HIS A 81 -9.78 10.43 -3.15
C HIS A 81 -10.23 11.11 -1.85
N TYR A 82 -9.67 12.29 -1.57
CA TYR A 82 -10.04 13.10 -0.41
C TYR A 82 -11.11 14.12 -0.79
N GLN A 83 -12.17 14.19 0.03
CA GLN A 83 -13.15 15.27 -0.07
C GLN A 83 -12.62 16.49 0.71
N PHE A 84 -11.94 17.40 0.01
CA PHE A 84 -11.51 18.67 0.58
C PHE A 84 -12.72 19.47 1.11
N LYS A 85 -12.57 20.07 2.30
CA LYS A 85 -13.68 20.75 3.00
C LYS A 85 -13.82 22.23 2.65
N ARG A 86 -12.78 22.85 2.11
CA ARG A 86 -12.76 24.25 1.67
C ARG A 86 -11.62 24.46 0.67
N ASP A 87 -11.78 25.48 -0.16
CA ASP A 87 -10.72 25.96 -1.03
C ASP A 87 -9.76 26.90 -0.30
N ASN A 88 -8.58 27.10 -0.90
CA ASN A 88 -7.64 28.12 -0.45
C ASN A 88 -8.06 29.49 -0.99
N PHE A 89 -8.24 30.47 -0.08
CA PHE A 89 -8.65 31.84 -0.41
C PHE A 89 -7.48 32.85 -0.47
N LEU A 90 -6.22 32.38 -0.47
CA LEU A 90 -5.00 33.19 -0.61
C LEU A 90 -4.90 34.38 0.38
N ARG A 91 -5.31 34.15 1.64
CA ARG A 91 -5.29 35.17 2.70
C ARG A 91 -3.88 35.36 3.27
N ARG A 92 -3.65 36.48 3.94
CA ARG A 92 -2.38 36.81 4.60
C ARG A 92 -2.24 36.19 6.01
N ASP A 93 -3.15 35.29 6.37
CA ASP A 93 -3.21 34.67 7.70
C ASP A 93 -2.47 33.32 7.70
N ALA A 94 -1.73 33.04 8.77
CA ALA A 94 -1.02 31.77 8.98
C ALA A 94 -1.43 31.13 10.32
N LEU A 95 -1.43 29.80 10.38
CA LEU A 95 -1.67 29.02 11.60
C LEU A 95 -0.48 28.09 11.83
N ILE A 96 0.16 28.20 13.00
CA ILE A 96 1.19 27.28 13.46
C ILE A 96 0.64 26.59 14.72
N LEU A 97 0.69 25.26 14.75
CA LEU A 97 0.32 24.43 15.88
C LEU A 97 1.59 23.71 16.36
N THR A 98 2.11 24.07 17.53
CA THR A 98 3.26 23.39 18.17
C THR A 98 2.84 22.81 19.52
N ASN A 99 3.40 21.66 19.87
CA ASN A 99 3.15 20.98 21.16
C ASN A 99 4.21 21.33 22.22
N SER A 100 5.35 21.89 21.82
CA SER A 100 6.42 22.28 22.74
C SER A 100 7.17 23.50 22.22
N ASP A 101 7.65 24.31 23.17
CA ASP A 101 8.33 25.58 22.94
C ASP A 101 9.86 25.39 23.00
N GLN A 102 10.35 24.14 23.09
CA GLN A 102 11.77 23.84 23.28
C GLN A 102 12.59 24.13 22.02
N ILE A 103 13.00 25.39 21.93
CA ILE A 103 14.20 25.85 21.24
C ILE A 103 15.34 25.72 22.27
N GLU A 104 16.04 24.57 22.30
CA GLU A 104 17.37 24.45 22.93
C GLU A 104 18.45 24.39 21.86
#